data_AF-A0A1F3RX98-F1
#
_entry.id   AF-A0A1F3RX98-F1
#
_cell.length_a   1.000
_cell.length_b   1.000
_cell.length_c   1.000
_cell.angle_alpha   90.00
_cell.angle_beta   90.00
_cell.angle_gamma   90.00
#
_symmetry.space_group_name_H-M   'P 1'
#
loop_
_entity.id
_entity.type
_entity.pdbx_description
1 polymer ?
#
loop_
_entity_poly.entity_id
_entity_poly.type
_entity_poly.pdbx_seq_one_letter_code
_entity_poly.pdbx_strand_id
1 'polypeptide(L)'
;MKQLLLNITILSIISCAGCSDSGDNEAATKVALQDAKAVRTMQDRIISNIDMSNVDDKHSEEFMRSLIDIEKKYGEQWDFCTCVVKNDSINKAFSKPVGDAEFDRLSARFDVIDEKCKAFLVHDPNITPEERTNHERKVKKCLKEAGIK
;
A
#
# COMPACT_ATOMS: atom_id res chain seq x y z
N MET A 1 -62.10 -17.30 0.28
CA MET A 1 -62.12 -16.69 -1.06
C MET A 1 -60.69 -16.31 -1.41
N LYS A 2 -59.99 -17.22 -2.10
CA LYS A 2 -59.60 -17.11 -3.53
C LYS A 2 -58.58 -16.00 -3.81
N GLN A 3 -57.36 -16.47 -4.09
CA GLN A 3 -56.46 -16.05 -5.19
C GLN A 3 -55.81 -14.66 -5.07
N LEU A 4 -54.57 -14.43 -5.53
CA LEU A 4 -53.79 -15.09 -6.56
C LEU A 4 -52.28 -14.89 -6.27
N LEU A 5 -51.49 -15.93 -6.44
CA LEU A 5 -50.03 -15.84 -6.57
C LEU A 5 -49.70 -15.18 -7.90
N LEU A 6 -48.79 -14.20 -7.92
CA LEU A 6 -48.14 -13.76 -9.17
C LEU A 6 -46.63 -13.66 -8.93
N ASN A 7 -45.93 -14.71 -9.35
CA ASN A 7 -44.48 -14.72 -9.56
C ASN A 7 -44.17 -13.89 -10.80
N ILE A 8 -43.28 -12.90 -10.69
CA ILE A 8 -42.60 -12.29 -11.86
C ILE A 8 -41.10 -12.43 -11.65
N THR A 9 -40.56 -13.48 -12.24
CA THR A 9 -39.12 -13.71 -12.41
C THR A 9 -38.64 -12.84 -13.57
N ILE A 10 -37.84 -11.81 -13.32
CA ILE A 10 -37.20 -11.02 -14.37
C ILE A 10 -35.86 -11.67 -14.71
N LEU A 11 -35.84 -12.42 -15.81
CA LEU A 11 -34.65 -12.98 -16.42
C LEU A 11 -34.06 -11.94 -17.39
N SER A 12 -33.10 -11.15 -16.95
CA SER A 12 -32.37 -10.23 -17.83
C SER A 12 -31.21 -10.96 -18.50
N ILE A 13 -31.47 -11.38 -19.74
CA ILE A 13 -30.48 -11.82 -20.73
C ILE A 13 -29.68 -10.60 -21.20
N ILE A 14 -28.41 -10.49 -20.77
CA ILE A 14 -27.44 -9.58 -21.40
C ILE A 14 -26.83 -10.35 -22.57
N SER A 15 -27.31 -10.01 -23.77
CA SER A 15 -26.72 -10.41 -25.04
C SER A 15 -25.46 -9.59 -25.27
N CYS A 16 -24.30 -10.25 -25.30
CA CYS A 16 -23.03 -9.66 -25.72
C CYS A 16 -22.93 -9.81 -27.24
N ALA A 17 -23.26 -8.76 -27.98
CA ALA A 17 -22.99 -8.63 -29.40
C ALA A 17 -21.97 -7.49 -29.58
N GLY A 18 -20.73 -7.86 -29.89
CA GLY A 18 -19.72 -6.90 -30.33
C GLY A 18 -20.05 -6.35 -31.72
N CYS A 19 -19.79 -5.06 -31.94
CA CYS A 19 -18.59 -4.59 -32.64
C CYS A 19 -18.69 -3.07 -32.92
N SER A 20 -17.55 -2.43 -32.72
CA SER A 20 -17.03 -1.10 -33.10
C SER A 20 -17.77 -0.27 -34.15
N ASP A 21 -17.88 1.05 -33.91
CA ASP A 21 -17.19 2.06 -34.72
C ASP A 21 -17.03 3.40 -33.93
N SER A 22 -16.12 4.22 -34.45
CA SER A 22 -15.28 5.25 -33.89
C SER A 22 -15.95 6.62 -33.69
N GLY A 23 -15.49 7.39 -32.69
CA GLY A 23 -15.81 8.80 -32.55
C GLY A 23 -15.26 9.44 -31.27
N ASP A 24 -14.33 10.38 -31.46
CA ASP A 24 -13.94 11.48 -30.56
C ASP A 24 -12.85 11.25 -29.50
N ASN A 25 -11.61 11.45 -29.96
CA ASN A 25 -10.40 11.70 -29.17
C ASN A 25 -10.42 13.07 -28.47
N GLU A 26 -11.32 13.30 -27.51
CA GLU A 26 -11.28 14.49 -26.62
C GLU A 26 -11.45 14.15 -25.12
N ALA A 27 -11.48 12.86 -24.77
CA ALA A 27 -11.60 12.40 -23.39
C ALA A 27 -10.24 12.03 -22.75
N ALA A 28 -9.28 11.53 -23.52
CA ALA A 28 -8.00 11.04 -22.99
C ALA A 28 -7.15 12.14 -22.33
N THR A 29 -7.17 13.37 -22.86
CA THR A 29 -6.39 14.50 -22.32
C THR A 29 -6.99 15.08 -21.03
N LYS A 30 -8.32 15.06 -20.87
CA LYS A 30 -8.99 15.59 -19.66
C LYS A 30 -8.83 14.63 -18.47
N VAL A 31 -8.86 13.32 -18.71
CA VAL A 31 -8.66 12.29 -17.67
C VAL A 31 -7.22 12.34 -17.14
N ALA A 32 -6.21 12.36 -18.02
CA ALA A 32 -4.80 12.46 -17.60
C ALA A 32 -4.50 13.74 -16.80
N LEU A 33 -5.15 14.87 -17.14
CA LEU A 33 -4.98 16.13 -16.43
C LEU A 33 -5.69 16.14 -15.06
N GLN A 34 -6.84 15.48 -14.94
CA GLN A 34 -7.56 15.32 -13.68
C GLN A 34 -6.79 14.39 -12.71
N ASP A 35 -6.25 13.28 -13.22
CA ASP A 35 -5.43 12.36 -12.43
C ASP A 35 -4.15 13.03 -11.93
N ALA A 36 -3.45 13.74 -12.81
CA ALA A 36 -2.24 14.49 -12.43
C ALA A 36 -2.53 15.56 -11.36
N LYS A 37 -3.68 16.25 -11.45
CA LYS A 37 -4.10 17.25 -10.46
C LYS A 37 -4.49 16.62 -9.12
N ALA A 38 -5.19 15.49 -9.14
CA ALA A 38 -5.58 14.76 -7.93
C ALA A 38 -4.34 14.20 -7.21
N VAL A 39 -3.41 13.58 -7.93
CA VAL A 39 -2.12 13.09 -7.40
C VAL A 39 -1.32 14.22 -6.78
N ARG A 40 -1.18 15.36 -7.47
CA ARG A 40 -0.47 16.52 -6.94
C ARG A 40 -1.10 17.07 -5.66
N THR A 41 -2.44 17.10 -5.60
CA THR A 41 -3.17 17.54 -4.40
C THR A 41 -2.97 16.58 -3.21
N MET A 42 -2.81 15.29 -3.47
CA MET A 42 -2.48 14.31 -2.43
C MET A 42 -1.03 14.46 -1.96
N GLN A 43 -0.10 14.68 -2.88
CA GLN A 43 1.33 14.87 -2.56
C GLN A 43 1.56 16.07 -1.64
N ASP A 44 0.86 17.18 -1.84
CA ASP A 44 0.97 18.38 -0.99
C ASP A 44 0.50 18.15 0.46
N ARG A 45 -0.20 17.05 0.73
CA ARG A 45 -0.69 16.67 2.07
C ARG A 45 0.22 15.66 2.78
N ILE A 46 1.15 15.04 2.05
CA ILE A 46 2.08 14.05 2.58
C ILE A 46 3.27 14.79 3.20
N ILE A 47 3.56 14.52 4.48
CA ILE A 47 4.68 15.13 5.20
C ILE A 47 5.96 14.31 5.09
N SER A 48 5.87 13.00 4.83
CA SER A 48 7.03 12.12 4.73
C SER A 48 7.71 12.22 3.37
N ASN A 49 9.03 12.15 3.36
CA ASN A 49 9.81 12.05 2.13
C ASN A 49 9.95 10.59 1.67
N ILE A 50 8.84 9.97 1.25
CA ILE A 50 8.83 8.58 0.81
C ILE A 50 9.26 8.46 -0.66
N ASP A 51 10.21 7.57 -0.91
CA ASP A 51 10.59 7.16 -2.26
C ASP A 51 9.50 6.25 -2.87
N MET A 52 8.66 6.87 -3.70
CA MET A 52 7.57 6.21 -4.42
C MET A 52 8.03 5.12 -5.40
N SER A 53 9.31 5.07 -5.79
CA SER A 53 9.84 3.97 -6.61
C SER A 53 9.82 2.62 -5.89
N ASN A 54 9.70 2.63 -4.56
CA ASN A 54 9.54 1.43 -3.76
C ASN A 54 8.07 0.98 -3.63
N VAL A 55 7.12 1.79 -4.08
CA VAL A 55 5.70 1.45 -4.16
C VAL A 55 5.42 0.84 -5.54
N ASP A 56 4.45 -0.07 -5.64
CA ASP A 56 4.01 -0.57 -6.94
C ASP A 56 3.10 0.47 -7.61
N ASP A 57 3.38 0.81 -8.86
CA ASP A 57 2.63 1.82 -9.62
C ASP A 57 1.13 1.52 -9.63
N LYS A 58 0.74 0.24 -9.69
CA LYS A 58 -0.65 -0.22 -9.70
C LYS A 58 -1.42 0.19 -8.43
N HIS A 59 -0.71 0.35 -7.31
CA HIS A 59 -1.28 0.62 -6.00
C HIS A 59 -0.87 2.00 -5.46
N SER A 60 -0.24 2.84 -6.29
CA SER A 60 0.33 4.13 -5.87
C SER A 60 -0.72 5.11 -5.35
N GLU A 61 -1.91 5.18 -5.95
CA GLU A 61 -2.99 6.05 -5.51
C GLU A 61 -3.57 5.63 -4.15
N GLU A 62 -3.83 4.34 -3.98
CA GLU A 62 -4.30 3.77 -2.71
C GLU A 62 -3.27 3.97 -1.60
N PHE A 63 -1.99 3.72 -1.92
CA PHE A 63 -0.89 3.97 -1.01
C PHE A 63 -0.82 5.43 -0.57
N MET A 64 -0.91 6.39 -1.50
CA MET A 64 -0.90 7.83 -1.16
C MET A 64 -2.07 8.22 -0.24
N ARG A 65 -3.27 7.69 -0.49
CA ARG A 65 -4.44 7.93 0.37
C ARG A 65 -4.23 7.35 1.77
N SER A 66 -3.77 6.11 1.83
CA SER A 66 -3.45 5.43 3.10
C SER A 66 -2.37 6.18 3.87
N LEU A 67 -1.32 6.64 3.19
CA LEU A 67 -0.23 7.40 3.78
C LEU A 67 -0.72 8.68 4.47
N ILE A 68 -1.62 9.43 3.83
CA ILE A 68 -2.18 10.65 4.44
C ILE A 68 -2.93 10.33 5.74
N ASP A 69 -3.74 9.27 5.75
CA ASP A 69 -4.48 8.87 6.96
C ASP A 69 -3.56 8.33 8.06
N ILE A 70 -2.50 7.63 7.66
CA ILE A 70 -1.46 7.13 8.56
C ILE A 70 -0.70 8.29 9.18
N GLU A 71 -0.24 9.26 8.39
CA GLU A 71 0.51 10.42 8.87
C GLU A 71 -0.33 11.31 9.80
N LYS A 72 -1.63 11.43 9.52
CA LYS A 72 -2.56 12.12 10.43
C LYS A 72 -2.61 11.49 11.82
N LYS A 73 -2.43 10.17 11.92
CA LYS A 73 -2.54 9.42 13.18
C LYS A 73 -1.20 9.20 13.87
N TYR A 74 -0.16 8.89 13.11
CA TYR A 74 1.14 8.42 13.59
C TYR A 74 2.28 9.41 13.30
N GLY A 75 1.98 10.51 12.60
CA GLY A 75 2.98 11.51 12.19
C GLY A 75 3.85 11.01 11.04
N GLU A 76 4.98 11.70 10.84
CA GLU A 76 5.92 11.42 9.76
C GLU A 76 6.38 9.95 9.80
N GLN A 77 6.38 9.31 8.63
CA GLN A 77 6.73 7.92 8.39
C GLN A 77 8.14 7.82 7.83
N TRP A 78 8.84 6.75 8.17
CA TRP A 78 10.12 6.41 7.56
C TRP A 78 9.93 5.80 6.18
N ASP A 79 10.96 5.89 5.34
CA ASP A 79 10.97 5.23 4.04
C ASP A 79 11.06 3.69 4.16
N PHE A 80 10.81 3.03 3.04
CA PHE A 80 10.75 1.57 2.96
C PHE A 80 12.04 0.91 3.45
N CYS A 81 13.21 1.34 2.94
CA CYS A 81 14.48 0.70 3.29
C CYS A 81 14.88 0.95 4.75
N THR A 82 14.59 2.13 5.30
CA THR A 82 14.79 2.43 6.72
C THR A 82 13.96 1.47 7.57
N CYS A 83 12.69 1.27 7.22
CA CYS A 83 11.82 0.32 7.89
C CYS A 83 12.34 -1.12 7.80
N VAL A 84 12.81 -1.56 6.63
CA VAL A 84 13.41 -2.89 6.45
C VAL A 84 14.63 -3.09 7.37
N VAL A 85 15.56 -2.13 7.39
CA VAL A 85 16.80 -2.23 8.18
C VAL A 85 16.51 -2.20 9.68
N LYS A 86 15.61 -1.32 10.13
CA LYS A 86 15.26 -1.20 11.55
C LYS A 86 14.51 -2.44 12.04
N ASN A 87 13.59 -2.99 11.24
CA ASN A 87 12.89 -4.23 11.55
C ASN A 87 13.84 -5.45 11.58
N ASP A 88 14.76 -5.58 10.62
CA ASP A 88 15.78 -6.65 10.66
C ASP A 88 16.66 -6.53 11.92
N SER A 89 17.06 -5.31 12.27
CA SER A 89 17.87 -5.03 13.47
C SER A 89 17.14 -5.44 14.76
N ILE A 90 15.88 -5.05 14.93
CA ILE A 90 15.14 -5.36 16.16
C ILE A 90 14.76 -6.85 16.25
N ASN A 91 14.40 -7.48 15.14
CA ASN A 91 14.12 -8.91 15.09
C ASN A 91 15.36 -9.75 15.45
N LYS A 92 16.55 -9.35 14.99
CA LYS A 92 17.83 -9.98 15.39
C LYS A 92 18.18 -9.76 16.87
N ALA A 93 17.70 -8.68 17.47
CA ALA A 93 17.89 -8.46 18.89
C ALA A 93 16.99 -9.41 19.70
N PHE A 94 15.72 -9.55 19.32
CA PHE A 94 14.78 -10.47 19.94
C PHE A 94 15.07 -11.96 19.67
N SER A 95 15.82 -12.29 18.61
CA SER A 95 16.19 -13.68 18.33
C SER A 95 17.26 -14.23 19.30
N LYS A 96 17.75 -13.42 20.23
CA LYS A 96 18.73 -13.81 21.25
C LYS A 96 18.06 -13.83 22.63
N PRO A 97 18.51 -14.69 23.56
CA PRO A 97 18.10 -14.58 24.95
C PRO A 97 18.45 -13.20 25.50
N VAL A 98 17.47 -12.50 26.07
CA VAL A 98 17.61 -11.18 26.70
C VAL A 98 17.00 -11.23 28.09
N GLY A 99 17.56 -10.50 29.04
CA GLY A 99 16.95 -10.33 30.37
C GLY A 99 15.83 -9.29 30.35
N ASP A 100 15.00 -9.27 31.39
CA ASP A 100 13.77 -8.46 31.46
C ASP A 100 14.00 -6.98 31.14
N ALA A 101 15.02 -6.34 31.74
CA ALA A 101 15.32 -4.93 31.48
C ALA A 101 15.73 -4.64 30.02
N GLU A 102 16.40 -5.61 29.37
CA GLU A 102 16.75 -5.50 27.95
C GLU A 102 15.52 -5.74 27.08
N PHE A 103 14.66 -6.69 27.46
CA PHE A 103 13.40 -6.96 26.78
C PHE A 103 12.49 -5.73 26.76
N ASP A 104 12.35 -5.04 27.90
CA ASP A 104 11.55 -3.81 27.99
C ASP A 104 12.12 -2.70 27.10
N ARG A 105 13.45 -2.55 27.10
CA ARG A 105 14.14 -1.59 26.22
C ARG A 105 13.92 -1.90 24.74
N LEU A 106 14.04 -3.17 24.35
CA LEU A 106 13.82 -3.59 22.97
C LEU A 106 12.35 -3.43 22.56
N SER A 107 11.42 -3.68 23.47
CA SER A 107 9.98 -3.49 23.23
C SER A 107 9.64 -2.02 23.01
N ALA A 108 10.13 -1.11 23.85
CA ALA A 108 9.94 0.33 23.63
C ALA A 108 10.54 0.81 22.30
N ARG A 109 11.68 0.23 21.89
CA ARG A 109 12.27 0.52 20.57
C ARG A 109 11.43 -0.06 19.44
N PHE A 110 10.85 -1.23 19.62
CA PHE A 110 9.96 -1.85 18.64
C PHE A 110 8.71 -0.99 18.42
N ASP A 111 8.11 -0.45 19.47
CA ASP A 111 6.93 0.42 19.37
C ASP A 111 7.21 1.65 18.49
N VAL A 112 8.37 2.29 18.68
CA VAL A 112 8.79 3.42 17.83
C VAL A 112 8.95 3.01 16.36
N ILE A 113 9.52 1.83 16.11
CA ILE A 113 9.69 1.30 14.75
C ILE A 113 8.31 1.02 14.14
N ASP A 114 7.41 0.39 14.88
CA ASP A 114 6.05 0.07 14.44
C ASP A 114 5.25 1.33 14.10
N GLU A 115 5.32 2.37 14.94
CA GLU A 115 4.68 3.67 14.69
C GLU A 115 5.22 4.38 13.44
N LYS A 116 6.54 4.34 13.23
CA LYS A 116 7.21 5.00 12.09
C LYS A 116 7.09 4.24 10.77
N CYS A 117 6.72 2.97 10.82
CA CYS A 117 6.67 2.10 9.65
C CYS A 117 5.25 1.69 9.24
N LYS A 118 4.21 2.30 9.81
CA LYS A 118 2.81 1.96 9.51
C LYS A 118 2.47 2.04 8.03
N ALA A 119 3.08 2.99 7.30
CA ALA A 119 2.90 3.12 5.85
C ALA A 119 3.14 1.82 5.07
N PHE A 120 4.10 0.99 5.52
CA PHE A 120 4.49 -0.24 4.84
C PHE A 120 4.01 -1.51 5.55
N LEU A 121 3.49 -1.39 6.78
CA LEU A 121 2.95 -2.51 7.56
C LEU A 121 1.44 -2.68 7.36
N VAL A 122 0.70 -1.58 7.17
CA VAL A 122 -0.77 -1.59 7.02
C VAL A 122 -1.17 -1.84 5.56
N HIS A 123 -0.35 -1.38 4.63
CA HIS A 123 -0.60 -1.51 3.19
C HIS A 123 0.37 -2.54 2.61
N ASP A 124 0.02 -3.82 2.72
CA ASP A 124 0.76 -4.92 2.08
C ASP A 124 0.03 -5.38 0.80
N PRO A 125 0.40 -4.85 -0.39
CA PRO A 125 -0.19 -5.25 -1.65
C PRO A 125 0.38 -6.58 -2.17
N ASN A 126 1.17 -7.33 -1.37
CA ASN A 126 1.81 -8.58 -1.79
C ASN A 126 0.83 -9.77 -1.90
N ILE A 127 -0.27 -9.57 -2.62
CA ILE A 127 -1.38 -10.50 -2.75
C ILE A 127 -1.02 -11.60 -3.76
N THR A 128 -0.30 -11.25 -4.84
CA THR A 128 0.14 -12.19 -5.86
C THR A 128 1.54 -12.75 -5.61
N PRO A 129 1.89 -13.93 -6.18
CA PRO A 129 3.26 -14.44 -6.13
C PRO A 129 4.32 -13.49 -6.72
N GLU A 130 3.95 -12.75 -7.77
CA GLU A 130 4.84 -11.79 -8.41
C GLU A 130 5.13 -10.58 -7.52
N GLU A 131 4.08 -9.98 -6.92
CA GLU A 131 4.22 -8.87 -5.98
C GLU A 131 5.08 -9.28 -4.77
N ARG A 132 4.85 -10.49 -4.20
CA ARG A 132 5.70 -11.06 -3.14
C ARG A 132 7.17 -11.17 -3.56
N THR A 133 7.43 -11.71 -4.75
CA THR A 133 8.80 -11.85 -5.27
C THR A 133 9.48 -10.49 -5.45
N ASN A 134 8.74 -9.49 -5.94
CA ASN A 134 9.22 -8.13 -6.08
C ASN A 134 9.52 -7.47 -4.74
N HIS A 135 8.64 -7.65 -3.74
CA HIS A 135 8.87 -7.18 -2.39
C HIS A 135 10.11 -7.83 -1.77
N GLU A 136 10.25 -9.15 -1.86
CA GLU A 136 11.45 -9.85 -1.38
C GLU A 136 12.73 -9.34 -2.05
N ARG A 137 12.69 -9.05 -3.35
CA ARG A 137 13.81 -8.46 -4.07
C ARG A 137 14.14 -7.06 -3.55
N LYS A 138 13.13 -6.21 -3.30
CA LYS A 138 13.31 -4.87 -2.71
C LYS A 138 13.92 -4.97 -1.30
N VAL A 139 13.40 -5.86 -0.44
CA VAL A 139 13.94 -6.13 0.90
C VAL A 139 15.40 -6.56 0.83
N LYS A 140 15.74 -7.54 -0.02
CA LYS A 140 17.13 -8.01 -0.20
C LYS A 140 18.05 -6.88 -0.64
N LYS A 141 17.60 -6.01 -1.56
CA LYS A 141 18.36 -4.84 -2.00
C LYS A 141 18.65 -3.88 -0.84
N CYS A 142 17.64 -3.49 -0.06
CA CYS A 142 17.82 -2.60 1.09
C CYS A 142 18.83 -3.17 2.10
N LEU A 143 18.74 -4.48 2.42
CA LEU A 143 19.66 -5.12 3.36
C LEU A 143 21.10 -5.19 2.83
N LYS A 144 21.27 -5.40 1.51
CA LYS A 144 22.58 -5.41 0.86
C LYS A 144 23.23 -4.05 0.84
N GLU A 145 22.48 -3.01 0.50
CA GLU A 145 22.96 -1.63 0.49
C GLU A 145 23.33 -1.13 1.90
N ALA A 146 22.65 -1.67 2.93
CA ALA A 146 23.00 -1.43 4.33
C ALA A 146 24.20 -2.29 4.84
N GLY A 147 24.77 -3.17 4.02
CA GLY A 147 25.90 -4.02 4.39
C GLY A 147 25.54 -5.19 5.33
N ILE A 148 24.28 -5.63 5.33
CA ILE A 148 23.76 -6.64 6.25
C ILE A 148 23.72 -8.05 5.63
N LYS A 149 23.33 -8.19 4.36
CA LYS A 149 23.17 -9.46 3.64
C LYS A 149 23.58 -9.37 2.18
#